data_AF-A0A8E0VSH9-F1
#
_entry.id   AF-A0A8E0VSH9-F1
#
_cell.length_a   1.000
_cell.length_b   1.000
_cell.length_c   1.000
_cell.angle_alpha   90.00
_cell.angle_beta   90.00
_cell.angle_gamma   90.00
#
_symmetry.space_group_name_H-M   'P 1'
#
loop_
_entity.id
_entity.type
_entity.pdbx_description
1 polymer ?
#
loop_
_entity_poly.entity_id
_entity_poly.type
_entity_poly.pdbx_seq_one_letter_code
_entity_poly.pdbx_strand_id
1 'polypeptide(L)'
;MNSETIIEKLLSLDTDQMIQYIEIDLGYRNKTVDSRKEILDSLRGIDSDSLIFIEARLENLQKQFDHTKHLPWILAIWNIAIGLYQTLFKSYPLLNTLLVAGATLAFWWAYYKDRKKLLAVNYLSDLLGRIKKEKG
;
A
#
# COMPACT_ATOMS: atom_id res chain seq x y z
N MET A 1 16.12 3.36 -17.35
CA MET A 1 16.67 3.29 -15.96
C MET A 1 17.53 2.03 -15.86
N ASN A 2 18.65 1.96 -15.11
CA ASN A 2 19.44 0.71 -15.03
C ASN A 2 19.00 -0.17 -13.85
N SER A 3 19.28 -1.48 -13.91
CA SER A 3 18.89 -2.45 -12.87
C SER A 3 19.54 -2.16 -11.52
N GLU A 4 20.80 -1.75 -11.50
CA GLU A 4 21.54 -1.41 -10.27
C GLU A 4 20.88 -0.25 -9.51
N THR A 5 20.46 0.83 -10.20
CA THR A 5 19.75 1.95 -9.56
C THR A 5 18.41 1.50 -8.99
N ILE A 6 17.72 0.57 -9.66
CA ILE A 6 16.45 0.04 -9.14
C ILE A 6 16.67 -0.77 -7.86
N ILE A 7 17.69 -1.63 -7.85
CA ILE A 7 18.06 -2.42 -6.66
C ILE A 7 18.42 -1.50 -5.50
N GLU A 8 19.33 -0.55 -5.74
CA GLU A 8 19.79 0.40 -4.72
C GLU A 8 18.60 1.14 -4.12
N LYS A 9 17.70 1.68 -4.96
CA LYS A 9 16.51 2.39 -4.48
C LYS A 9 15.53 1.49 -3.72
N LEU A 10 15.25 0.28 -4.21
CA LEU A 10 14.31 -0.62 -3.55
C LEU A 10 14.82 -1.17 -2.22
N LEU A 11 16.13 -1.24 -2.02
CA LEU A 11 16.74 -1.72 -0.78
C LEU A 11 17.04 -0.59 0.23
N SER A 12 17.41 0.60 -0.23
CA SER A 12 17.85 1.71 0.63
C SER A 12 16.75 2.69 1.03
N LEU A 13 15.74 2.92 0.17
CA LEU A 13 14.71 3.92 0.44
C LEU A 13 13.83 3.54 1.64
N ASP A 14 13.42 4.53 2.42
CA ASP A 14 12.42 4.31 3.47
C ASP A 14 11.08 3.87 2.87
N THR A 15 10.18 3.36 3.70
CA THR A 15 8.90 2.81 3.26
C THR A 15 8.07 3.78 2.42
N ASP A 16 7.98 5.06 2.82
CA ASP A 16 7.15 6.03 2.11
C ASP A 16 7.82 6.47 0.79
N GLN A 17 9.14 6.63 0.79
CA GLN A 17 9.93 6.89 -0.42
C GLN A 17 9.86 5.72 -1.41
N MET A 18 9.96 4.48 -0.93
CA MET A 18 9.87 3.27 -1.74
C MET A 18 8.49 3.16 -2.38
N ILE A 19 7.42 3.43 -1.64
CA ILE A 19 6.07 3.43 -2.20
C ILE A 19 5.93 4.52 -3.26
N GLN A 20 6.39 5.74 -3.00
CA GLN A 20 6.36 6.81 -4.02
C GLN A 20 7.14 6.41 -5.28
N TYR A 21 8.31 5.80 -5.12
CA TYR A 21 9.11 5.29 -6.22
C TYR A 21 8.36 4.21 -7.02
N ILE A 22 7.65 3.29 -6.35
CA ILE A 22 6.80 2.30 -7.02
C ILE A 22 5.65 2.98 -7.78
N GLU A 23 5.00 3.96 -7.15
CA GLU A 23 3.85 4.67 -7.70
C GLU A 23 4.21 5.51 -8.93
N ILE A 24 5.33 6.23 -8.88
CA ILE A 24 5.70 7.27 -9.84
C ILE A 24 6.70 6.77 -10.89
N ASP A 25 7.72 6.04 -10.45
CA ASP A 25 8.87 5.67 -11.30
C ASP A 25 8.78 4.23 -11.83
N LEU A 26 8.20 3.30 -11.07
CA LEU A 26 7.99 1.91 -11.51
C LEU A 26 6.63 1.67 -12.17
N GLY A 27 5.85 2.72 -12.39
CA GLY A 27 4.75 2.70 -13.34
C GLY A 27 3.39 2.25 -12.79
N TYR A 28 3.23 2.13 -11.47
CA TYR A 28 1.93 1.76 -10.88
C TYR A 28 0.84 2.81 -11.13
N ARG A 29 1.12 4.11 -10.99
CA ARG A 29 0.12 5.17 -11.25
C ARG A 29 0.21 5.77 -12.65
N ASN A 30 1.35 5.65 -13.33
CA ASN A 30 1.51 6.30 -14.60
C ASN A 30 2.54 5.61 -15.49
N LYS A 31 2.18 5.54 -16.77
CA LYS A 31 2.98 5.85 -17.96
C LYS A 31 2.82 4.78 -19.04
N THR A 32 2.93 5.28 -20.25
CA THR A 32 2.66 4.67 -21.56
C THR A 32 3.20 3.24 -21.70
N VAL A 33 2.67 2.49 -22.67
CA VAL A 33 3.12 1.10 -22.95
C VAL A 33 4.64 0.98 -23.05
N ASP A 34 5.30 1.98 -23.64
CA ASP A 34 6.75 2.00 -23.82
C ASP A 34 7.52 2.13 -22.50
N SER A 35 7.07 3.01 -21.58
CA SER A 35 7.68 3.14 -20.25
C SER A 35 7.55 1.85 -19.42
N ARG A 36 6.42 1.13 -19.57
CA ARG A 36 6.23 -0.16 -18.89
C ARG A 36 7.18 -1.23 -19.42
N LYS A 37 7.46 -1.23 -20.73
CA LYS A 37 8.46 -2.13 -21.33
C LYS A 37 9.86 -1.82 -20.81
N GLU A 38 10.25 -0.55 -20.77
CA GLU A 38 11.57 -0.15 -20.26
C GLU A 38 11.76 -0.55 -18.79
N ILE A 39 10.74 -0.34 -17.95
CA ILE A 39 10.76 -0.74 -16.54
C ILE A 39 10.87 -2.26 -16.42
N LEU A 40 10.08 -3.01 -17.19
CA LEU A 40 10.13 -4.47 -17.18
C LEU A 40 11.51 -5.00 -17.59
N ASP A 41 12.11 -4.46 -18.65
CA ASP A 41 13.45 -4.85 -19.10
C ASP A 41 14.51 -4.50 -18.07
N SER A 42 14.36 -3.36 -17.38
CA SER A 42 15.25 -2.97 -16.28
C SER A 42 15.13 -3.93 -15.08
N LEU A 43 13.90 -4.33 -14.71
CA LEU A 43 13.65 -5.30 -13.65
C LEU A 43 14.15 -6.71 -14.01
N ARG A 44 14.11 -7.10 -15.29
CA ARG A 44 14.72 -8.34 -15.78
C ARG A 44 16.24 -8.34 -15.65
N GLY A 45 16.88 -7.17 -15.60
CA GLY A 45 18.31 -7.04 -15.33
C GLY A 45 18.73 -7.27 -13.87
N ILE A 46 17.80 -7.43 -12.93
CA ILE A 46 18.09 -7.65 -11.50
C ILE A 46 18.55 -9.09 -11.26
N ASP A 47 19.65 -9.31 -10.56
CA ASP A 47 20.12 -10.65 -10.21
C ASP A 47 19.15 -11.41 -9.29
N SER A 48 19.22 -12.74 -9.28
CA SER A 48 18.28 -13.59 -8.54
C SER A 48 18.34 -13.37 -7.02
N ASP A 49 19.51 -13.05 -6.46
CA ASP A 49 19.66 -12.85 -5.02
C ASP A 49 18.99 -11.53 -4.61
N SER A 50 19.25 -10.45 -5.34
CA SER A 50 18.58 -9.16 -5.16
C SER A 50 17.06 -9.27 -5.33
N LEU A 51 16.57 -10.08 -6.26
CA LEU A 51 15.12 -10.35 -6.39
C LEU A 51 14.54 -10.93 -5.11
N ILE A 52 15.22 -11.90 -4.47
CA ILE A 52 14.77 -12.52 -3.21
C ILE A 52 14.74 -11.48 -2.08
N PHE A 53 15.77 -10.63 -1.96
CA PHE A 53 15.79 -9.58 -0.93
C PHE A 53 14.69 -8.54 -1.11
N ILE A 54 14.46 -8.10 -2.36
CA ILE A 54 13.40 -7.13 -2.67
C ILE A 54 12.03 -7.77 -2.41
N GLU A 55 11.82 -9.03 -2.79
CA GLU A 55 10.58 -9.78 -2.54
C GLU A 55 10.28 -9.89 -1.04
N ALA A 56 11.27 -10.26 -0.22
CA ALA A 56 11.12 -10.34 1.23
C ALA A 56 10.75 -8.98 1.86
N ARG A 57 11.35 -7.89 1.37
CA ARG A 57 10.99 -6.53 1.81
C ARG A 57 9.56 -6.17 1.43
N LEU A 58 9.13 -6.48 0.20
CA LEU A 58 7.76 -6.25 -0.26
C LEU A 58 6.75 -7.08 0.54
N GLU A 59 7.06 -8.32 0.87
CA GLU A 59 6.20 -9.17 1.70
C GLU A 59 6.01 -8.57 3.11
N ASN A 60 7.08 -8.01 3.69
CA ASN A 60 6.98 -7.31 4.97
C ASN A 60 6.08 -6.07 4.87
N LEU A 61 6.21 -5.29 3.80
CA LEU A 61 5.33 -4.14 3.54
C LEU A 61 3.87 -4.57 3.32
N GLN A 62 3.63 -5.67 2.61
CA GLN A 62 2.28 -6.22 2.45
C GLN A 62 1.66 -6.58 3.80
N LYS A 63 2.41 -7.26 4.68
CA LYS A 63 1.97 -7.57 6.05
C LYS A 63 1.69 -6.31 6.87
N GLN A 64 2.48 -5.26 6.68
CA GLN A 64 2.30 -3.98 7.37
C GLN A 64 1.01 -3.28 6.94
N PHE A 65 0.67 -3.27 5.64
CA PHE A 65 -0.50 -2.55 5.12
C PHE A 65 -1.78 -3.40 4.99
N ASP A 66 -1.69 -4.73 5.06
CA ASP A 66 -2.85 -5.61 5.00
C ASP A 66 -3.62 -5.63 6.33
N HIS A 67 -4.44 -4.61 6.51
CA HIS A 67 -5.40 -4.52 7.63
C HIS A 67 -6.73 -5.21 7.32
N THR A 68 -6.86 -5.91 6.20
CA THR A 68 -8.16 -6.45 5.72
C THR A 68 -8.72 -7.49 6.68
N LYS A 69 -7.85 -8.33 7.24
CA LYS A 69 -8.23 -9.35 8.25
C LYS A 69 -8.76 -8.72 9.53
N HIS A 70 -8.37 -7.48 9.80
CA HIS A 70 -8.72 -6.75 11.01
C HIS A 70 -9.93 -5.84 10.85
N LEU A 71 -10.32 -5.52 9.61
CA LEU A 71 -11.43 -4.61 9.33
C LEU A 71 -12.76 -5.01 10.01
N PRO A 72 -13.19 -6.29 10.01
CA PRO A 72 -14.49 -6.65 10.59
C PRO A 72 -14.59 -6.36 12.10
N TRP A 73 -13.53 -6.66 12.88
CA TRP A 73 -13.55 -6.41 14.31
C TRP A 73 -13.39 -4.92 14.63
N ILE A 74 -12.61 -4.19 13.84
CA ILE A 74 -12.47 -2.74 13.98
C ILE A 74 -13.82 -2.05 13.73
N LEU A 75 -14.55 -2.44 12.69
CA LEU A 75 -15.90 -1.91 12.40
C LEU A 75 -16.90 -2.25 13.51
N ALA A 76 -16.82 -3.45 14.08
CA ALA A 76 -17.67 -3.84 15.20
C ALA A 76 -17.43 -2.93 16.42
N ILE A 77 -16.17 -2.72 16.80
CA ILE A 77 -15.82 -1.82 17.92
C ILE A 77 -16.23 -0.37 17.61
N TRP A 78 -16.01 0.09 16.37
CA TRP A 78 -16.39 1.42 15.92
C TRP A 78 -17.89 1.68 16.08
N ASN A 79 -18.73 0.73 15.65
CA ASN A 79 -20.18 0.83 15.78
C ASN A 79 -20.65 0.83 17.23
N ILE A 80 -20.04 0.00 18.09
CA ILE A 80 -20.33 -0.01 19.53
C ILE A 80 -19.96 1.34 20.16
N ALA A 81 -18.77 1.86 19.85
CA ALA A 81 -18.28 3.14 20.36
C ALA A 81 -19.19 4.31 19.93
N ILE A 82 -19.59 4.37 18.66
CA ILE A 82 -20.53 5.38 18.15
C ILE A 82 -21.89 5.26 18.83
N GLY A 83 -22.43 4.05 18.96
CA GLY A 83 -23.73 3.82 19.60
C GLY A 83 -23.75 4.26 21.06
N LEU A 84 -22.67 3.98 21.81
CA LEU A 84 -22.49 4.46 23.18
C LEU A 84 -22.37 5.98 23.24
N TYR A 85 -21.53 6.58 22.38
CA TYR A 85 -21.33 8.03 22.32
C TYR A 85 -22.65 8.77 22.05
N GLN A 86 -23.42 8.33 21.04
CA GLN A 86 -24.71 8.93 20.70
C GLN A 86 -25.74 8.79 21.83
N THR A 87 -25.69 7.68 22.58
CA THR A 87 -26.59 7.45 23.72
C THR A 87 -26.27 8.38 24.89
N LEU A 88 -24.98 8.62 25.18
CA LEU A 88 -24.53 9.45 26.30
C LEU A 88 -24.70 10.95 26.05
N PHE A 89 -24.58 11.41 24.80
CA PHE A 89 -24.55 12.85 24.48
C PHE A 89 -25.80 13.36 23.76
N LYS A 90 -26.97 12.74 23.91
CA LYS A 90 -28.22 13.07 23.19
C LYS A 90 -28.62 14.56 23.17
N SER A 91 -28.16 15.36 24.13
CA SER A 91 -28.49 16.78 24.29
C SER A 91 -28.04 17.69 23.15
N TYR A 92 -27.07 17.29 22.31
CA TYR A 92 -26.58 18.09 21.17
C TYR A 92 -26.50 17.26 19.88
N PRO A 93 -27.65 16.95 19.25
CA PRO A 93 -27.72 15.99 18.14
C PRO A 93 -26.92 16.45 16.90
N LEU A 94 -26.92 17.74 16.61
CA LEU A 94 -26.24 18.31 15.43
C LEU A 94 -24.70 18.24 15.54
N LEU A 95 -24.15 18.69 16.68
CA LEU A 95 -22.70 18.66 16.93
C LEU A 95 -22.19 17.21 17.02
N ASN A 96 -22.93 16.32 17.67
CA ASN A 96 -22.55 14.91 17.75
C ASN A 96 -22.56 14.22 16.40
N THR A 97 -23.55 14.50 15.57
CA THR A 97 -23.62 13.90 14.22
C THR A 97 -22.43 14.35 13.38
N LEU A 98 -22.04 15.63 13.46
CA LEU A 98 -20.85 16.14 12.77
C LEU A 98 -19.56 15.49 13.27
N LEU A 99 -19.41 15.31 14.59
CA LEU A 99 -18.24 14.65 15.16
C LEU A 99 -18.15 13.18 14.74
N VAL A 100 -19.25 12.44 14.82
CA VAL A 100 -19.31 11.03 14.39
C VAL A 100 -19.03 10.89 12.89
N ALA A 101 -19.60 11.76 12.07
CA ALA A 101 -19.35 11.79 10.64
C ALA A 101 -17.88 12.09 10.33
N GLY A 102 -17.29 13.10 10.98
CA GLY A 102 -15.88 13.46 10.83
C GLY A 102 -14.94 12.32 11.25
N ALA A 103 -15.22 11.68 12.38
CA ALA A 103 -14.42 10.57 12.88
C ALA A 103 -14.53 9.33 11.95
N THR A 104 -15.72 9.07 11.40
CA THR A 104 -15.95 7.99 10.44
C THR A 104 -15.22 8.26 9.12
N LEU A 105 -15.23 9.51 8.64
CA LEU A 105 -14.47 9.91 7.45
C LEU A 105 -12.97 9.78 7.67
N ALA A 106 -12.45 10.20 8.82
CA ALA A 106 -11.03 10.06 9.16
C ALA A 106 -10.60 8.58 9.20
N PHE A 107 -11.43 7.71 9.78
CA PHE A 107 -11.22 6.26 9.78
C PHE A 107 -11.12 5.70 8.36
N TRP A 108 -12.11 5.99 7.50
CA TRP A 108 -12.10 5.52 6.12
C TRP A 108 -10.93 6.10 5.31
N TRP A 109 -10.56 7.36 5.55
CA TRP A 109 -9.43 7.99 4.89
C TRP A 109 -8.10 7.30 5.22
N ALA A 110 -7.85 7.01 6.51
CA ALA A 110 -6.67 6.26 6.94
C ALA A 110 -6.64 4.85 6.33
N TYR A 111 -7.77 4.14 6.40
CA TYR A 111 -7.90 2.80 5.79
C TYR A 111 -7.65 2.82 4.28
N TYR A 112 -8.21 3.79 3.55
CA TYR A 112 -8.04 3.89 2.11
C TYR A 112 -6.64 4.31 1.69
N LYS A 113 -5.94 5.10 2.53
CA LYS A 113 -4.54 5.47 2.33
C LYS A 113 -3.65 4.23 2.34
N ASP A 114 -3.78 3.37 3.34
CA ASP A 114 -2.97 2.15 3.45
C ASP A 114 -3.32 1.13 2.36
N ARG A 115 -4.60 1.04 1.98
CA ARG A 115 -5.04 0.20 0.84
C ARG A 115 -4.37 0.62 -0.48
N LYS A 116 -4.22 1.93 -0.74
CA LYS A 116 -3.51 2.40 -1.94
C LYS A 116 -2.05 1.98 -1.93
N LYS A 117 -1.37 2.13 -0.79
CA LYS A 117 0.02 1.69 -0.59
C LYS A 117 0.16 0.19 -0.85
N LEU A 118 -0.75 -0.62 -0.29
CA LEU A 118 -0.79 -2.07 -0.50
C LEU A 118 -0.92 -2.44 -1.98
N LEU A 119 -1.76 -1.76 -2.74
CA LEU A 119 -1.93 -2.03 -4.18
C LEU A 119 -0.65 -1.74 -4.98
N ALA A 120 0.08 -0.67 -4.64
CA ALA A 120 1.36 -0.35 -5.28
C ALA A 120 2.40 -1.45 -4.98
N VAL A 121 2.50 -1.87 -3.71
CA VAL A 121 3.42 -2.95 -3.30
C VAL A 121 3.06 -4.28 -3.98
N ASN A 122 1.78 -4.62 -4.07
CA ASN A 122 1.31 -5.84 -4.75
C ASN A 122 1.61 -5.82 -6.25
N TYR A 123 1.50 -4.66 -6.89
CA TYR A 123 1.85 -4.50 -8.30
C TYR A 123 3.33 -4.84 -8.54
N LEU A 124 4.25 -4.29 -7.75
CA LEU A 124 5.67 -4.60 -7.90
C LEU A 124 5.96 -6.08 -7.55
N SER A 125 5.34 -6.61 -6.49
CA SER A 125 5.48 -8.02 -6.10
C SER A 125 5.06 -8.97 -7.23
N ASP A 126 3.93 -8.69 -7.91
CA ASP A 126 3.47 -9.49 -9.06
C ASP A 126 4.44 -9.40 -10.25
N LEU A 127 4.98 -8.20 -10.54
CA LEU A 127 5.99 -8.03 -11.59
C LEU A 127 7.25 -8.85 -11.32
N LEU A 128 7.80 -8.78 -10.11
CA LEU A 128 8.98 -9.54 -9.74
C LEU A 128 8.70 -11.05 -9.78
N GLY A 129 7.51 -11.48 -9.34
CA GLY A 129 7.07 -12.87 -9.42
C GLY A 129 7.01 -13.40 -10.86
N ARG A 130 6.59 -12.58 -11.82
CA ARG A 130 6.62 -12.94 -13.26
C ARG A 130 8.04 -13.06 -13.78
N ILE A 131 8.91 -12.09 -13.46
CA ILE A 131 10.31 -12.08 -13.91
C ILE A 131 11.06 -13.30 -13.34
N LYS A 132 10.83 -13.64 -12.08
CA LYS A 132 11.42 -14.83 -11.45
C LYS A 132 11.05 -16.12 -12.18
N LYS A 133 9.78 -16.26 -12.60
CA LYS A 133 9.31 -17.38 -13.43
C LYS A 133 9.88 -17.39 -14.85
N GLU A 134 10.27 -16.24 -15.39
CA GLU A 134 10.96 -16.18 -16.69
C GLU A 134 12.43 -16.60 -16.59
N LYS A 135 13.05 -16.44 -15.40
CA LYS A 135 14.46 -16.75 -15.15
C LYS A 135 14.74 -18.18 -14.67
N GLY A 136 13.70 -18.89 -14.23
CA GLY A 136 13.79 -20.25 -13.67
C GLY A 136 12.67 -21.13 -14.18
#